data_AF-A0A9D1ZFH2-F1
#
_entry.id   AF-A0A9D1ZFH2-F1
#
_cell.length_a   1.000
_cell.length_b   1.000
_cell.length_c   1.000
_cell.angle_alpha   90.00
_cell.angle_beta   90.00
_cell.angle_gamma   90.00
#
_symmetry.space_group_name_H-M   'P 1'
#
loop_
_entity.id
_entity.type
_entity.pdbx_description
1 polymer ?
#
loop_
_entity_poly.entity_id
_entity_poly.type
_entity_poly.pdbx_seq_one_letter_code
_entity_poly.pdbx_strand_id
1 'polypeptide(L)'
;MKSICGLDCCEQCSRLEVCGGCRKTDGHPFGGNCMAAECIKRGGEAEFQCVKKELISEFNALGIRNLTVQDLNLLNGFFVNLEYTLPNGQQVKLLKDYDIYLGNQIEIPGSDRCYGLAADDRMLLVCEYGCGGENPEIILYKKRNSAM
;
A
#
# COMPACT_ATOMS: atom_id res chain seq x y z
N MET A 1 -19.05 -11.76 6.82
CA MET A 1 -18.13 -12.94 6.75
C MET A 1 -16.71 -12.42 6.96
N LYS A 2 -16.08 -12.71 8.11
CA LYS A 2 -14.78 -12.09 8.46
C LYS A 2 -13.70 -12.42 7.42
N SER A 3 -12.93 -11.42 7.01
CA SER A 3 -11.79 -11.58 6.10
C SER A 3 -10.66 -12.46 6.71
N ILE A 4 -9.61 -12.75 5.94
CA ILE A 4 -8.41 -13.43 6.44
C ILE A 4 -7.73 -12.60 7.54
N CYS A 5 -7.67 -11.28 7.37
CA CYS A 5 -7.03 -10.36 8.31
C CYS A 5 -7.95 -9.83 9.42
N GLY A 6 -9.15 -10.37 9.54
CA GLY A 6 -10.12 -9.92 10.55
C GLY A 6 -10.76 -8.55 10.28
N LEU A 7 -10.28 -7.80 9.29
CA LEU A 7 -10.88 -6.55 8.85
C LEU A 7 -12.17 -6.78 8.07
N ASP A 8 -13.14 -5.90 8.23
CA ASP A 8 -14.42 -6.02 7.54
C ASP A 8 -14.39 -5.37 6.15
N CYS A 9 -13.64 -5.98 5.24
CA CYS A 9 -13.50 -5.48 3.87
C CYS A 9 -14.63 -5.95 2.92
N CYS A 10 -15.54 -6.82 3.39
CA CYS A 10 -16.39 -7.61 2.50
C CYS A 10 -17.91 -7.50 2.76
N GLU A 11 -18.36 -6.98 3.91
CA GLU A 11 -19.80 -7.05 4.24
C GLU A 11 -20.70 -6.11 3.43
N GLN A 12 -20.17 -4.99 2.93
CA GLN A 12 -20.93 -4.02 2.11
C GLN A 12 -20.18 -3.54 0.86
N CYS A 13 -19.21 -4.33 0.38
CA CYS A 13 -18.39 -3.91 -0.76
C CYS A 13 -19.14 -4.11 -2.09
N SER A 14 -19.42 -3.02 -2.81
CA SER A 14 -20.06 -3.04 -4.14
C SER A 14 -19.26 -3.81 -5.19
N ARG A 15 -17.97 -4.06 -4.94
CA ARG A 15 -17.07 -4.80 -5.84
C ARG A 15 -16.89 -6.26 -5.43
N LEU A 16 -17.70 -6.80 -4.51
CA LEU A 16 -17.51 -8.15 -3.97
C LEU A 16 -17.52 -9.24 -5.05
N GLU A 17 -18.40 -9.12 -6.05
CA GLU A 17 -18.47 -10.08 -7.15
C GLU A 17 -17.17 -10.17 -7.95
N VAL A 18 -16.56 -9.01 -8.24
CA VAL A 18 -15.28 -8.92 -8.96
C VAL A 18 -14.10 -9.28 -8.04
N CYS A 19 -14.19 -8.91 -6.77
CA CYS A 19 -13.17 -9.21 -5.75
C CYS A 19 -13.03 -10.71 -5.50
N GLY A 20 -14.14 -11.45 -5.52
CA GLY A 20 -14.21 -12.85 -5.10
C GLY A 20 -14.11 -13.05 -3.58
N GLY A 21 -13.47 -12.11 -2.86
CA GLY A 21 -13.28 -12.13 -1.42
C GLY A 21 -12.09 -12.99 -1.00
N CYS A 22 -11.27 -12.47 -0.09
CA CYS A 22 -9.98 -13.06 0.28
C CYS A 22 -10.06 -14.54 0.72
N ARG A 23 -11.13 -15.00 1.38
CA ARG A 23 -11.23 -16.42 1.76
C ARG A 23 -11.49 -17.34 0.57
N LYS A 24 -12.28 -16.92 -0.41
CA LYS A 24 -12.59 -17.75 -1.59
C LYS A 24 -11.43 -17.77 -2.58
N THR A 25 -10.68 -16.67 -2.65
CA THR A 25 -9.53 -16.52 -3.56
C THR A 25 -8.20 -16.86 -2.90
N ASP A 26 -8.22 -17.48 -1.72
CA ASP A 26 -7.02 -17.81 -0.94
C ASP A 26 -6.04 -16.63 -0.84
N GLY A 27 -6.52 -15.47 -0.39
CA GLY A 27 -5.69 -14.27 -0.22
C GLY A 27 -5.41 -13.49 -1.51
N HIS A 28 -6.02 -13.86 -2.64
CA HIS A 28 -5.87 -13.17 -3.91
C HIS A 28 -7.12 -12.41 -4.37
N PRO A 29 -7.61 -11.40 -3.60
CA PRO A 29 -8.77 -10.61 -4.02
C PRO A 29 -8.49 -9.91 -5.36
N PHE A 30 -9.50 -9.81 -6.23
CA PHE A 30 -9.36 -9.29 -7.59
C PHE A 30 -8.33 -10.03 -8.48
N GLY A 31 -7.81 -11.17 -8.02
CA GLY A 31 -6.75 -11.92 -8.70
C GLY A 31 -5.32 -11.40 -8.46
N GLY A 32 -5.13 -10.34 -7.65
CA GLY A 32 -3.80 -9.86 -7.24
C GLY A 32 -3.45 -10.31 -5.82
N ASN A 33 -2.25 -9.99 -5.35
CA ASN A 33 -1.74 -10.42 -4.04
C ASN A 33 -2.20 -9.48 -2.93
N CYS A 34 -2.58 -10.03 -1.77
CA CYS A 34 -2.85 -9.21 -0.58
C CYS A 34 -1.73 -9.37 0.46
N MET A 35 -1.02 -8.27 0.73
CA MET A 35 0.09 -8.23 1.70
C MET A 35 -0.31 -8.79 3.07
N ALA A 36 -1.51 -8.45 3.56
CA ALA A 36 -2.01 -8.99 4.82
C ALA A 36 -2.27 -10.50 4.76
N ALA A 37 -2.84 -10.99 3.66
CA ALA A 37 -3.12 -12.42 3.53
C ALA A 37 -1.82 -13.23 3.46
N GLU A 38 -0.80 -12.75 2.75
CA GLU A 38 0.52 -13.38 2.68
C GLU A 38 1.20 -13.45 4.06
N CYS A 39 1.21 -12.33 4.80
CA CYS A 39 1.77 -12.31 6.16
C CYS A 39 1.04 -13.30 7.09
N ILE A 40 -0.29 -13.35 7.02
CA ILE A 40 -1.10 -14.23 7.87
C ILE A 40 -0.92 -15.70 7.51
N LYS A 41 -0.78 -16.02 6.22
CA LYS A 41 -0.44 -17.38 5.80
C LYS A 41 0.94 -17.82 6.32
N ARG A 42 1.91 -16.89 6.35
CA ARG A 42 3.29 -17.17 6.80
C ARG A 42 3.38 -17.39 8.32
N GLY A 43 2.77 -16.52 9.11
CA GLY A 43 2.97 -16.52 10.57
C GLY A 43 1.77 -16.03 11.38
N GLY A 44 0.57 -16.02 10.80
CA GLY A 44 -0.65 -15.59 11.45
C GLY A 44 -0.75 -14.09 11.67
N GLU A 45 -1.70 -13.68 12.52
CA GLU A 45 -1.97 -12.27 12.79
C GLU A 45 -0.79 -11.54 13.45
N ALA A 46 -0.03 -12.24 14.31
CA ALA A 46 1.16 -11.68 14.95
C ALA A 46 2.22 -11.25 13.94
N GLU A 47 2.45 -12.06 12.89
CA GLU A 47 3.37 -11.74 11.80
C GLU A 47 2.93 -10.49 11.04
N PHE A 48 1.65 -10.40 10.69
CA PHE A 48 1.11 -9.22 10.01
C PHE A 48 1.28 -7.94 10.85
N GLN A 49 1.00 -8.00 12.16
CA GLN A 49 1.20 -6.86 13.06
C GLN A 49 2.68 -6.49 13.22
N CYS A 50 3.58 -7.48 13.22
CA CYS A 50 5.03 -7.25 13.26
C CYS A 50 5.50 -6.51 12.01
N VAL A 51 5.16 -7.02 10.82
CA VAL A 51 5.53 -6.43 9.54
C VAL A 51 4.94 -5.03 9.39
N LYS A 52 3.68 -4.81 9.82
CA LYS A 52 3.06 -3.47 9.79
C LYS A 52 3.83 -2.46 10.64
N LYS A 53 4.26 -2.84 11.85
CA LYS A 53 5.08 -1.97 12.73
C LYS A 53 6.47 -1.73 12.16
N GLU A 54 7.08 -2.75 11.57
CA GLU A 54 8.38 -2.64 10.91
C GLU A 54 8.31 -1.64 9.74
N LEU A 55 7.31 -1.77 8.86
CA LEU A 55 7.07 -0.84 7.76
C LEU A 55 6.90 0.61 8.23
N ILE A 56 6.13 0.84 9.30
CA ILE A 56 5.97 2.17 9.90
C ILE A 56 7.33 2.72 10.36
N SER A 57 8.14 1.89 11.04
CA SER A 57 9.47 2.27 11.47
C SER A 57 10.39 2.57 10.28
N GLU A 58 10.33 1.75 9.22
CA GLU A 58 11.12 1.92 8.01
C GLU A 58 10.78 3.23 7.29
N PHE A 59 9.50 3.57 7.14
CA PHE A 59 9.07 4.84 6.55
C PHE A 59 9.55 6.04 7.36
N ASN A 60 9.38 6.01 8.68
CA ASN A 60 9.83 7.10 9.56
C ASN A 60 11.37 7.24 9.55
N ALA A 61 12.11 6.14 9.40
CA ALA A 61 13.57 6.14 9.29
C ALA A 61 14.10 6.73 7.97
N LEU A 62 13.25 6.99 6.96
CA LEU A 62 13.66 7.64 5.71
C LEU A 62 14.07 9.11 5.92
N GLY A 63 13.65 9.74 7.02
CA GLY A 63 14.02 11.13 7.33
C GLY A 63 13.42 12.16 6.36
N ILE A 64 12.33 11.83 5.69
CA ILE A 64 11.62 12.74 4.77
C ILE A 64 10.94 13.83 5.62
N ARG A 65 11.20 15.09 5.27
CA ARG A 65 10.66 16.25 5.99
C ARG A 65 9.12 16.21 5.97
N ASN A 66 8.50 16.52 7.11
CA ASN A 66 7.04 16.52 7.30
C ASN A 66 6.35 15.15 7.10
N LEU A 67 7.10 14.06 6.95
CA LEU A 67 6.54 12.72 6.90
C LEU A 67 6.60 12.09 8.30
N THR A 68 5.43 11.75 8.86
CA THR A 68 5.33 10.97 10.09
C THR A 68 4.20 9.96 9.93
N VAL A 69 4.57 8.69 9.96
CA VAL A 69 3.64 7.57 9.76
C VAL A 69 3.24 7.02 11.12
N GLN A 70 1.94 7.07 11.41
CA GLN A 70 1.37 6.51 12.65
C GLN A 70 0.66 5.19 12.41
N ASP A 71 0.10 5.01 11.21
CA ASP A 71 -0.62 3.79 10.84
C ASP A 71 -0.55 3.53 9.34
N LEU A 72 -0.83 2.28 8.94
CA LEU A 72 -0.93 1.83 7.56
C LEU A 72 -2.23 1.07 7.32
N ASN A 73 -2.88 1.37 6.20
CA ASN A 73 -4.15 0.79 5.76
C ASN A 73 -3.93 -0.18 4.60
N LEU A 74 -4.85 -1.12 4.40
CA LEU A 74 -4.87 -1.96 3.21
C LEU A 74 -5.52 -1.18 2.06
N LEU A 75 -4.71 -0.84 1.06
CA LEU A 75 -5.11 -0.04 -0.09
C LEU A 75 -5.06 -0.90 -1.36
N ASN A 76 -6.16 -0.89 -2.12
CA ASN A 76 -6.17 -1.56 -3.43
C ASN A 76 -5.30 -0.78 -4.41
N GLY A 77 -4.44 -1.49 -5.14
CA GLY A 77 -3.52 -0.91 -6.10
C GLY A 77 -4.20 -0.01 -7.12
N PHE A 78 -5.36 -0.36 -7.64
CA PHE A 78 -6.06 0.44 -8.65
C PHE A 78 -6.47 1.85 -8.16
N PHE A 79 -6.47 2.11 -6.85
CA PHE A 79 -6.68 3.45 -6.29
C PHE A 79 -5.37 4.23 -6.07
N VAL A 80 -4.26 3.54 -5.83
CA VAL A 80 -2.99 4.15 -5.39
C VAL A 80 -1.85 4.00 -6.40
N ASN A 81 -2.06 3.25 -7.47
CA ASN A 81 -1.11 3.03 -8.55
C ASN A 81 -1.14 4.20 -9.55
N LEU A 82 -0.62 5.33 -9.08
CA LEU A 82 -0.49 6.55 -9.86
C LEU A 82 0.51 6.33 -11.02
N GLU A 83 0.29 7.06 -12.11
CA GLU A 83 1.21 7.07 -13.26
C GLU A 83 2.16 8.27 -13.13
N TYR A 84 3.45 7.99 -13.07
CA TYR A 84 4.50 8.98 -12.82
C TYR A 84 5.23 9.33 -14.12
N THR A 85 5.44 10.63 -14.35
CA THR A 85 6.29 11.11 -15.44
C THR A 85 7.74 11.22 -14.95
N LEU A 86 8.63 10.39 -15.50
CA LEU A 86 10.05 10.39 -15.19
C LEU A 86 10.77 11.58 -15.87
N PRO A 87 11.97 11.98 -15.42
CA PRO A 87 12.72 13.08 -16.02
C PRO A 87 13.06 12.92 -17.51
N ASN A 88 13.08 11.68 -18.02
CA ASN A 88 13.27 11.37 -19.44
C ASN A 88 11.97 11.43 -20.27
N GLY A 89 10.85 11.84 -19.66
CA GLY A 89 9.53 11.91 -20.28
C GLY A 89 8.77 10.58 -20.32
N GLN A 90 9.35 9.48 -19.85
CA GLN A 90 8.66 8.19 -19.80
C GLN A 90 7.60 8.19 -18.69
N GLN A 91 6.41 7.67 -18.99
CA GLN A 91 5.35 7.44 -18.01
C GLN A 91 5.44 6.01 -17.48
N VAL A 92 5.38 5.84 -16.15
CA VAL A 92 5.49 4.53 -15.50
C VAL A 92 4.50 4.38 -14.34
N LYS A 93 4.01 3.16 -14.18
CA LYS A 93 3.33 2.68 -12.97
C LYS A 93 4.26 1.73 -12.22
N LEU A 94 4.33 1.87 -10.89
CA LEU A 94 5.25 1.11 -10.05
C LEU A 94 4.56 0.01 -9.23
N LEU A 95 3.23 0.08 -9.10
CA LEU A 95 2.41 -0.91 -8.41
C LEU A 95 1.60 -1.73 -9.42
N LYS A 96 0.87 -2.74 -8.93
CA LYS A 96 -0.10 -3.50 -9.71
C LYS A 96 -1.50 -3.14 -9.27
N ASP A 97 -2.41 -2.96 -10.22
CA ASP A 97 -3.76 -2.49 -9.95
C ASP A 97 -4.59 -3.46 -9.06
N TYR A 98 -4.31 -4.76 -9.12
CA TYR A 98 -5.08 -5.75 -8.36
C TYR A 98 -4.40 -6.24 -7.07
N ASP A 99 -3.17 -5.79 -6.80
CA ASP A 99 -2.51 -6.10 -5.53
C ASP A 99 -3.06 -5.17 -4.42
N ILE A 100 -3.00 -5.63 -3.17
CA ILE A 100 -3.37 -4.86 -1.97
C ILE A 100 -2.11 -4.58 -1.16
N TYR A 101 -1.81 -3.30 -1.00
CA TYR A 101 -0.62 -2.78 -0.33
C TYR A 101 -0.94 -2.27 1.07
N LEU A 102 0.08 -2.19 1.93
CA LEU A 102 0.01 -1.36 3.14
C LEU A 102 0.41 0.07 2.77
N GLY A 103 -0.43 1.05 3.09
CA GLY A 103 -0.21 2.42 2.69
C GLY A 103 -1.00 3.45 3.49
N ASN A 104 -0.71 4.72 3.27
CA ASN A 104 -1.44 5.84 3.88
C ASN A 104 -1.22 7.13 3.08
N GLN A 105 -2.13 8.09 3.23
CA GLN A 105 -1.92 9.48 2.79
C GLN A 105 -1.52 10.32 4.00
N ILE A 106 -0.47 11.12 3.87
CA ILE A 106 -0.01 12.03 4.92
C ILE A 106 -0.04 13.47 4.37
N GLU A 107 -0.81 14.34 5.02
CA GLU A 107 -0.89 15.75 4.65
C GLU A 107 0.44 16.46 4.95
N ILE A 108 0.83 17.37 4.06
CA ILE A 108 2.02 18.21 4.24
C ILE A 108 1.57 19.57 4.79
N PRO A 109 1.98 19.98 6.00
CA PRO A 109 1.52 21.25 6.58
C PRO A 109 1.81 22.45 5.68
N GLY A 110 0.75 23.21 5.36
CA GLY A 110 0.84 24.41 4.51
C GLY A 110 0.98 24.13 3.01
N SER A 111 0.73 22.90 2.56
CA SER A 111 0.73 22.52 1.15
C SER A 111 -0.64 22.02 0.72
N ASP A 112 -0.96 22.18 -0.56
CA ASP A 112 -2.08 21.53 -1.25
C ASP A 112 -1.74 20.10 -1.72
N ARG A 113 -0.52 19.65 -1.48
CA ARG A 113 -0.01 18.32 -1.81
C ARG A 113 0.08 17.42 -0.58
N CYS A 114 0.06 16.13 -0.83
CA CYS A 114 0.14 15.10 0.19
C CYS A 114 1.23 14.08 -0.17
N TYR A 115 1.79 13.43 0.84
CA TYR A 115 2.54 12.20 0.62
C TYR A 115 1.60 11.01 0.46
N GLY A 116 1.87 10.19 -0.54
CA GLY A 116 1.31 8.86 -0.72
C GLY A 116 2.32 7.79 -0.34
N LEU A 117 1.89 6.82 0.46
CA LEU A 117 2.70 5.69 0.89
C LEU A 117 2.10 4.39 0.38
N ALA A 118 2.94 3.51 -0.17
CA ALA A 118 2.58 2.13 -0.49
C ALA A 118 3.77 1.22 -0.22
N ALA A 119 3.52 0.04 0.34
CA ALA A 119 4.53 -0.95 0.67
C ALA A 119 3.98 -2.38 0.64
N ASP A 120 4.89 -3.31 0.37
CA ASP A 120 4.71 -4.76 0.52
C ASP A 120 5.96 -5.38 1.20
N ASP A 121 6.18 -6.68 1.04
CA ASP A 121 7.34 -7.41 1.55
C ASP A 121 8.67 -7.02 0.88
N ARG A 122 8.60 -6.42 -0.32
CA ARG A 122 9.72 -6.17 -1.24
C ARG A 122 10.03 -4.71 -1.45
N MET A 123 9.10 -3.78 -1.20
CA MET A 123 9.29 -2.38 -1.53
C MET A 123 8.64 -1.41 -0.55
N LEU A 124 9.22 -0.20 -0.51
CA LEU A 124 8.62 1.03 0.01
C LEU A 124 8.53 2.02 -1.14
N LEU A 125 7.38 2.66 -1.30
CA LEU A 125 7.15 3.78 -2.20
C LEU A 125 6.63 4.96 -1.39
N VAL A 126 7.28 6.11 -1.58
CA VAL A 126 6.82 7.41 -1.14
C VAL A 126 6.69 8.29 -2.38
N CYS A 127 5.51 8.83 -2.61
CA CYS A 127 5.27 9.83 -3.63
C CYS A 127 4.67 11.09 -3.01
N GLU A 128 4.71 12.18 -3.77
CA GLU A 128 3.99 13.42 -3.48
C GLU A 128 3.00 13.68 -4.63
N TYR A 129 1.78 14.11 -4.32
CA TYR A 129 0.76 14.40 -5.33
C TYR A 129 -0.19 15.50 -4.87
N GLY A 130 -0.84 16.17 -5.83
CA GLY A 130 -1.91 17.14 -5.58
C GLY A 130 -3.28 16.50 -5.43
N CYS A 131 -4.32 17.33 -5.24
CA CYS A 131 -5.70 16.88 -5.08
C CYS A 131 -6.10 15.77 -6.08
N GLY A 132 -6.67 14.67 -5.57
CA GLY A 132 -7.11 13.56 -6.40
C GLY A 132 -6.00 12.68 -6.99
N GLY A 133 -4.74 12.85 -6.57
CA GLY A 133 -3.60 12.10 -7.10
C GLY A 133 -2.94 12.75 -8.32
N GLU A 134 -3.23 14.03 -8.59
CA GLU A 134 -2.69 14.76 -9.73
C GLU A 134 -1.21 15.09 -9.61
N ASN A 135 -0.52 15.16 -10.74
CA ASN A 135 0.90 15.50 -10.85
C ASN A 135 1.78 14.75 -9.83
N PRO A 136 1.74 13.41 -9.86
CA PRO A 136 2.43 12.61 -8.88
C PRO A 136 3.94 12.58 -9.16
N GLU A 137 4.72 12.72 -8.10
CA GLU A 137 6.18 12.72 -8.13
C GLU A 137 6.72 11.64 -7.21
N ILE A 138 7.67 10.85 -7.70
CA ILE A 138 8.33 9.83 -6.89
C ILE A 138 9.34 10.53 -5.99
N ILE A 139 9.11 10.48 -4.67
CA ILE A 139 10.08 10.97 -3.68
C ILE A 139 11.09 9.88 -3.37
N LEU A 140 10.62 8.63 -3.21
CA LEU A 140 11.48 7.48 -2.92
C LEU A 140 10.84 6.18 -3.39
N TYR A 141 11.63 5.36 -4.07
CA TYR A 141 11.36 3.93 -4.26
C TYR A 141 12.54 3.17 -3.67
N LYS A 142 12.28 2.32 -2.67
CA LYS A 142 13.32 1.52 -2.01
C LYS A 142 12.90 0.07 -1.98
N LYS A 143 13.79 -0.79 -2.47
CA LYS A 143 13.65 -2.24 -2.25
C LYS A 143 13.90 -2.55 -0.77
N ARG A 144 13.03 -3.36 -0.18
CA ARG A 144 13.19 -3.88 1.18
C ARG A 144 14.15 -5.07 1.14
N ASN A 145 15.08 -5.09 2.09
CA ASN A 145 16.00 -6.20 2.29
C ASN A 145 15.35 -7.22 3.24
N SER A 146 14.17 -7.72 2.89
CA SER A 146 13.59 -8.85 3.60
C SER A 146 14.29 -10.10 3.06
N ALA A 147 15.11 -10.75 3.88
CA ALA A 147 15.77 -12.00 3.53
C ALA A 147 14.72 -13.01 3.03
N MET A 148 15.01 -13.62 1.87
CA MET A 148 14.35 -14.86 1.45
C MET A 148 14.58 -15.96 2.49
#